data_AF-A0A957X498-F1
#
_entry.id   AF-A0A957X498-F1
#
_cell.length_a   1.000
_cell.length_b   1.000
_cell.length_c   1.000
_cell.angle_alpha   90.00
_cell.angle_beta   90.00
_cell.angle_gamma   90.00
#
_symmetry.space_group_name_H-M   'P 1'
#
loop_
_entity.id
_entity.type
_entity.pdbx_description
1 polymer ?
#
loop_
_entity_poly.entity_id
_entity_poly.type
_entity_poly.pdbx_seq_one_letter_code
_entity_poly.pdbx_strand_id
1 'polypeptide(L)'
;GGINSNGTALTINNTILAGNHAEFGPNCGSGVRSTGHNLLGDLTDCSVFGETASNILVDDAGLDILSANEAETFSHVPFDSSRAVDAGSCELATDQRGVERPVGPKCDIGAMEVGGLVVVSTLYLPVVAR
;
A
#
# COMPACT_ATOMS: atom_id res chain seq x y z
N GLY A 1 13.18 -12.14 -2.50
CA GLY A 1 12.36 -11.41 -1.51
C GLY A 1 11.00 -11.07 -2.09
N GLY A 2 10.50 -9.85 -1.86
CA GLY A 2 9.12 -9.43 -2.14
C GLY A 2 8.63 -9.76 -3.54
N ILE A 3 9.20 -9.12 -4.57
CA ILE A 3 8.88 -9.42 -5.98
C ILE A 3 10.00 -10.24 -6.62
N ASN A 4 9.66 -11.38 -7.20
CA ASN A 4 10.56 -12.17 -8.02
C ASN A 4 9.81 -12.67 -9.26
N SER A 5 10.17 -12.16 -10.44
CA SER A 5 9.55 -12.55 -11.71
C SER A 5 10.60 -13.08 -12.69
N ASN A 6 10.32 -14.23 -13.29
CA ASN A 6 11.18 -14.87 -14.31
C ASN A 6 10.90 -14.38 -15.74
N GLY A 7 10.39 -13.15 -15.91
CA GLY A 7 9.86 -12.67 -17.19
C GLY A 7 9.72 -11.15 -17.24
N THR A 8 8.64 -10.64 -17.84
CA THR A 8 8.36 -9.21 -17.95
C THR A 8 8.28 -8.53 -16.57
N ALA A 9 8.79 -7.31 -16.49
CA ALA A 9 8.76 -6.53 -15.25
C ALA A 9 7.34 -6.29 -14.77
N LEU A 10 7.10 -6.51 -13.47
CA LEU A 10 5.81 -6.17 -12.86
C LEU A 10 5.63 -4.65 -12.89
N THR A 11 4.46 -4.18 -13.31
CA THR A 11 4.15 -2.75 -13.23
C THR A 11 3.56 -2.42 -11.87
N ILE A 12 4.10 -1.41 -11.19
CA ILE A 12 3.67 -0.97 -9.86
C ILE A 12 3.32 0.52 -9.84
N ASN A 13 2.23 0.84 -9.15
CA ASN A 13 1.73 2.19 -8.88
C ASN A 13 1.24 2.23 -7.45
N ASN A 14 1.42 3.35 -6.76
CA ASN A 14 0.86 3.56 -5.42
C ASN A 14 1.14 2.39 -4.45
N THR A 15 2.32 1.76 -4.59
CA THR A 15 2.68 0.50 -3.92
C THR A 15 3.78 0.72 -2.91
N ILE A 16 3.68 0.06 -1.76
CA ILE A 16 4.78 -0.04 -0.81
C ILE A 16 5.54 -1.34 -1.08
N LEU A 17 6.80 -1.22 -1.44
CA LEU A 17 7.71 -2.34 -1.68
C LEU A 17 8.97 -2.14 -0.81
N ALA A 18 8.80 -2.38 0.49
CA ALA A 18 9.79 -2.14 1.53
C ALA A 18 9.58 -3.12 2.69
N GLY A 19 10.60 -3.30 3.54
CA GLY A 19 10.51 -4.16 4.74
C GLY A 19 10.45 -5.66 4.49
N ASN A 20 10.63 -6.11 3.24
CA ASN A 20 10.69 -7.54 2.93
C ASN A 20 12.08 -8.12 3.27
N HIS A 21 12.15 -9.43 3.56
CA HIS A 21 13.41 -10.10 3.93
C HIS A 21 13.71 -11.27 3.00
N ALA A 22 14.94 -11.33 2.48
CA ALA A 22 15.52 -12.48 1.79
C ALA A 22 17.05 -12.36 1.78
N GLU A 23 17.74 -13.47 1.47
CA GLU A 23 19.20 -13.49 1.30
C GLU A 23 19.67 -12.60 0.13
N PHE A 24 18.92 -12.60 -0.98
CA PHE A 24 19.16 -11.77 -2.15
C PHE A 24 17.86 -11.13 -2.64
N GLY A 25 17.93 -9.89 -3.13
CA GLY A 25 16.77 -9.10 -3.55
C GLY A 25 15.64 -9.08 -2.52
N PRO A 26 15.85 -8.49 -1.32
CA PRO A 26 14.89 -8.54 -0.22
C PRO A 26 13.53 -7.97 -0.60
N ASN A 27 13.48 -6.83 -1.27
CA ASN A 27 12.24 -6.25 -1.77
C ASN A 27 11.91 -6.71 -3.18
N CYS A 28 12.93 -6.90 -4.02
CA CYS A 28 12.73 -7.30 -5.39
C CYS A 28 14.02 -7.92 -5.95
N GLY A 29 13.89 -9.02 -6.69
CA GLY A 29 15.01 -9.74 -7.33
C GLY A 29 14.94 -9.72 -8.85
N SER A 30 14.13 -8.84 -9.43
CA SER A 30 13.97 -8.66 -10.87
C SER A 30 13.71 -7.19 -11.22
N GLY A 31 13.27 -6.89 -12.44
CA GLY A 31 12.86 -5.53 -12.79
C GLY A 31 11.41 -5.24 -12.38
N VAL A 32 11.16 -4.05 -11.83
CA VAL A 32 9.83 -3.48 -11.66
C VAL A 32 9.69 -2.22 -12.50
N ARG A 33 8.57 -2.10 -13.21
CA ARG A 33 8.21 -0.91 -13.95
C ARG A 33 7.33 -0.03 -13.07
N SER A 34 7.83 1.12 -12.66
CA SER A 34 7.05 2.11 -11.94
C SER A 34 6.18 2.93 -12.90
N THR A 35 4.95 3.21 -12.48
CA THR A 35 4.11 4.30 -13.00
C THR A 35 3.92 5.43 -11.99
N GLY A 36 4.70 5.42 -10.91
CA GLY A 36 4.80 6.51 -9.94
C GLY A 36 4.18 6.18 -8.58
N HIS A 37 4.43 7.10 -7.63
CA HIS A 37 3.86 7.11 -6.29
C HIS A 37 4.17 5.84 -5.48
N ASN A 38 5.31 5.20 -5.71
CA ASN A 38 5.70 4.01 -4.95
C ASN A 38 6.61 4.38 -3.77
N LEU A 39 6.44 3.71 -2.62
CA LEU A 39 7.35 3.78 -1.49
C LEU A 39 8.26 2.56 -1.52
N LEU A 40 9.53 2.77 -1.78
CA LEU A 40 10.49 1.72 -2.13
C LEU A 40 11.58 1.63 -1.06
N GLY A 41 11.83 0.41 -0.59
CA GLY A 41 12.90 0.09 0.37
C GLY A 41 14.23 -0.20 -0.32
N ASP A 42 15.05 -1.04 0.31
CA ASP A 42 16.28 -1.59 -0.27
C ASP A 42 16.03 -2.16 -1.68
N LEU A 43 16.70 -1.56 -2.68
CA LEU A 43 16.64 -1.93 -4.09
C LEU A 43 17.82 -2.79 -4.54
N THR A 44 18.60 -3.37 -3.63
CA THR A 44 19.62 -4.36 -3.98
C THR A 44 18.98 -5.46 -4.81
N ASP A 45 19.61 -5.79 -5.94
CA ASP A 45 19.11 -6.74 -6.96
C ASP A 45 17.77 -6.37 -7.62
N CYS A 46 17.29 -5.14 -7.42
CA CYS A 46 16.06 -4.64 -8.03
C CYS A 46 16.34 -3.51 -9.03
N SER A 47 15.87 -3.67 -10.27
CA SER A 47 15.89 -2.57 -11.23
C SER A 47 14.53 -1.88 -11.30
N VAL A 48 14.51 -0.58 -11.02
CA VAL A 48 13.29 0.24 -11.09
C VAL A 48 13.39 1.15 -12.29
N PHE A 49 12.40 1.09 -13.19
CA PHE A 49 12.37 1.90 -14.41
C PHE A 49 10.96 2.38 -14.75
N GLY A 50 10.80 3.28 -15.72
CA GLY A 50 9.52 3.91 -16.04
C GLY A 50 9.38 5.29 -15.40
N GLU A 51 8.19 5.64 -14.92
CA GLU A 51 7.95 6.92 -14.23
C GLU A 51 8.38 6.78 -12.78
N THR A 52 9.45 7.47 -12.39
CA THR A 52 10.10 7.31 -11.08
C THR A 52 10.20 8.61 -10.30
N ALA A 53 9.79 9.76 -10.86
CA ALA A 53 9.93 11.07 -10.21
C ALA A 53 9.09 11.20 -8.93
N SER A 54 7.98 10.47 -8.85
CA SER A 54 7.09 10.43 -7.68
C SER A 54 7.35 9.25 -6.74
N ASN A 55 8.36 8.43 -7.01
CA ASN A 55 8.75 7.37 -6.08
C ASN A 55 9.54 7.95 -4.91
N ILE A 56 9.41 7.30 -3.76
CA ILE A 56 10.08 7.68 -2.53
C ILE A 56 10.94 6.51 -2.06
N LEU A 57 12.22 6.76 -1.83
CA LEU A 57 13.13 5.80 -1.21
C LEU A 57 13.15 5.98 0.31
N VAL A 58 13.11 4.86 1.03
CA VAL A 58 13.15 4.80 2.49
C VAL A 58 13.96 3.61 3.00
N ASP A 59 14.52 3.73 4.20
CA ASP A 59 15.09 2.59 4.92
C ASP A 59 14.01 1.77 5.63
N ASP A 60 13.00 2.45 6.17
CA ASP A 60 11.83 1.88 6.83
C ASP A 60 10.55 2.51 6.25
N ALA A 61 9.57 1.67 5.92
CA ALA A 61 8.27 2.12 5.45
C ALA A 61 7.39 2.70 6.58
N GLY A 62 7.73 2.48 7.84
CA GLY A 62 6.97 2.98 8.98
C GLY A 62 5.57 2.39 9.01
N LEU A 63 5.47 1.07 8.92
CA LEU A 63 4.21 0.34 8.92
C LEU A 63 3.99 -0.34 10.27
N ASP A 64 2.74 -0.34 10.71
CA ASP A 64 2.29 -1.15 11.83
C ASP A 64 2.19 -2.63 11.44
N ILE A 65 2.00 -3.50 12.43
CA ILE A 65 1.84 -4.94 12.25
C ILE A 65 0.66 -5.28 11.35
N LEU A 66 0.73 -6.45 10.73
CA LEU A 66 -0.37 -6.97 9.92
C LEU A 66 -1.58 -7.26 10.82
N SER A 67 -2.68 -6.55 10.58
CA SER A 67 -3.88 -6.60 11.42
C SER A 67 -5.14 -6.40 10.57
N ALA A 68 -6.33 -6.72 11.11
CA ALA A 68 -7.60 -6.57 10.40
C ALA A 68 -7.99 -5.10 10.12
N ASN A 69 -7.50 -4.15 10.92
CA ASN A 69 -7.71 -2.70 10.77
C ASN A 69 -9.15 -2.31 10.40
N GLU A 70 -10.14 -2.84 11.13
CA GLU A 70 -11.58 -2.56 10.92
C GLU A 70 -12.18 -3.12 9.61
N ALA A 71 -11.51 -4.07 8.93
CA ALA A 71 -11.99 -4.76 7.74
C ALA A 71 -11.81 -6.29 7.80
N GLU A 72 -12.34 -6.99 6.79
CA GLU A 72 -12.24 -8.45 6.68
C GLU A 72 -10.86 -8.94 6.21
N THR A 73 -10.10 -8.07 5.54
CA THR A 73 -8.76 -8.39 5.01
C THR A 73 -7.68 -7.72 5.83
N PHE A 74 -6.62 -8.46 6.15
CA PHE A 74 -5.52 -7.92 6.94
C PHE A 74 -4.68 -6.94 6.10
N SER A 75 -4.20 -5.87 6.72
CA SER A 75 -3.39 -4.85 6.09
C SER A 75 -2.32 -4.31 7.04
N HIS A 76 -1.29 -3.69 6.47
CA HIS A 76 -0.30 -2.92 7.21
C HIS A 76 -0.70 -1.44 7.17
N VAL A 77 -0.96 -0.83 8.33
CA VAL A 77 -1.29 0.59 8.43
C VAL A 77 -0.01 1.41 8.44
N PRO A 78 0.15 2.45 7.60
CA PRO A 78 1.21 3.41 7.79
C PRO A 78 1.05 4.16 9.12
N PHE A 79 2.13 4.34 9.88
CA PHE A 79 2.13 5.32 10.97
C PHE A 79 1.97 6.73 10.41
N ASP A 80 1.42 7.67 11.19
CA ASP A 80 1.31 9.09 10.81
C ASP A 80 2.65 9.72 10.37
N SER A 81 3.77 9.21 10.87
CA SER A 81 5.13 9.65 10.51
C SER A 81 5.68 8.99 9.24
N SER A 82 4.96 8.03 8.65
CA SER A 82 5.39 7.33 7.44
C SER A 82 5.43 8.28 6.25
N ARG A 83 6.42 8.10 5.36
CA ARG A 83 6.46 8.81 4.08
C ARG A 83 5.45 8.28 3.06
N ALA A 84 4.68 7.25 3.41
CA ALA A 84 3.52 6.82 2.64
C ALA A 84 2.35 7.83 2.75
N VAL A 85 2.28 8.56 3.87
CA VAL A 85 1.16 9.47 4.16
C VAL A 85 1.18 10.66 3.21
N ASP A 86 0.04 11.00 2.62
CA ASP A 86 -0.17 12.11 1.69
C ASP A 86 0.76 12.09 0.45
N ALA A 87 1.31 10.93 0.10
CA ALA A 87 2.28 10.79 -0.97
C ALA A 87 1.75 10.03 -2.20
N GLY A 88 0.54 9.47 -2.11
CA GLY A 88 -0.05 8.55 -3.08
C GLY A 88 -0.80 9.19 -4.24
N SER A 89 -1.36 8.34 -5.10
CA SER A 89 -2.28 8.68 -6.17
C SER A 89 -3.72 8.29 -5.79
N CYS A 90 -4.70 9.11 -6.18
CA CYS A 90 -6.11 8.86 -5.91
C CYS A 90 -6.83 8.19 -7.09
N GLU A 91 -6.14 7.27 -7.79
CA GLU A 91 -6.72 6.57 -8.93
C GLU A 91 -7.82 5.58 -8.51
N LEU A 92 -7.73 5.07 -7.28
CA LEU A 92 -8.76 4.26 -6.65
C LEU A 92 -9.60 5.12 -5.70
N ALA A 93 -10.93 4.99 -5.79
CA ALA A 93 -11.86 5.78 -4.99
C ALA A 93 -11.89 5.36 -3.51
N THR A 94 -11.45 4.14 -3.18
CA THR A 94 -11.44 3.62 -1.82
C THR A 94 -10.16 2.84 -1.50
N ASP A 95 -9.89 2.69 -0.20
CA ASP A 95 -8.85 1.80 0.33
C ASP A 95 -9.36 0.35 0.50
N GLN A 96 -8.51 -0.58 0.94
CA GLN A 96 -8.89 -2.01 1.09
C GLN A 96 -10.03 -2.24 2.08
N ARG A 97 -10.29 -1.32 3.00
CA ARG A 97 -11.39 -1.39 3.96
C ARG A 97 -12.70 -0.82 3.41
N GLY A 98 -12.63 -0.16 2.24
CA GLY A 98 -13.74 0.60 1.68
C GLY A 98 -13.83 2.05 2.17
N VAL A 99 -12.78 2.58 2.83
CA VAL A 99 -12.74 4.00 3.21
C VAL A 99 -12.46 4.85 1.97
N GLU A 100 -13.15 5.98 1.84
CA GLU A 100 -12.98 6.92 0.72
C GLU A 100 -11.56 7.53 0.68
N ARG A 101 -11.09 7.74 -0.55
CA ARG A 101 -9.80 8.36 -0.85
C ARG A 101 -9.98 9.77 -1.44
N PRO A 102 -9.21 10.79 -1.00
CA PRO A 102 -8.26 10.77 0.11
C PRO A 102 -8.90 10.98 1.49
N VAL A 103 -8.23 10.52 2.53
CA VAL A 103 -8.45 11.03 3.91
C VAL A 103 -7.34 12.02 4.22
N GLY A 104 -7.65 13.32 4.17
CA GLY A 104 -6.65 14.37 4.34
C GLY A 104 -6.33 15.09 3.02
N PRO A 105 -5.16 15.75 2.91
CA PRO A 105 -4.83 16.57 1.75
C PRO A 105 -4.49 15.76 0.49
N LYS A 106 -4.01 14.51 0.60
CA LYS A 106 -3.75 13.63 -0.55
C LYS A 106 -3.95 12.16 -0.15
N CYS A 107 -4.07 11.27 -1.14
CA CYS A 107 -4.13 9.84 -0.86
C CYS A 107 -2.80 9.34 -0.31
N ASP A 108 -2.86 8.26 0.44
CA ASP A 108 -1.69 7.55 0.93
C ASP A 108 -1.19 6.53 -0.10
N ILE A 109 0.13 6.28 -0.07
CA ILE A 109 0.72 5.18 -0.82
C ILE A 109 0.32 3.86 -0.14
N GLY A 110 -0.19 2.91 -0.92
CA GLY A 110 -0.44 1.54 -0.48
C GLY A 110 -1.91 1.20 -0.29
N ALA A 111 -2.19 0.28 0.62
CA ALA A 111 -3.48 -0.39 0.76
C ALA A 111 -4.51 0.39 1.59
N MET A 112 -4.08 1.34 2.40
CA MET A 112 -4.88 1.97 3.45
C MET A 112 -4.65 3.48 3.50
N GLU A 113 -5.71 4.22 3.84
CA GLU A 113 -5.64 5.63 4.24
C GLU A 113 -5.54 5.77 5.77
N VAL A 114 -4.62 6.59 6.26
CA VAL A 114 -4.47 6.90 7.69
C VAL A 114 -5.61 7.81 8.14
N GLY A 115 -6.13 7.56 9.35
CA GLY A 115 -7.22 8.35 9.94
C GLY A 115 -8.64 8.06 9.40
N GLY A 116 -8.75 7.17 8.42
CA GLY A 116 -10.02 6.71 7.86
C GLY A 116 -10.78 5.72 8.75
N LEU A 117 -12.11 5.87 8.87
CA LEU A 117 -13.00 4.96 9.60
C LEU A 117 -13.96 4.23 8.66
N VAL A 118 -14.20 2.94 8.93
CA VAL A 118 -15.17 2.14 8.17
C VAL A 118 -16.59 2.44 8.63
N VAL A 119 -17.40 3.09 7.77
CA VAL A 119 -18.80 3.41 8.09
C VAL A 119 -19.71 2.28 7.61
N VAL A 120 -20.01 1.34 8.50
CA VAL A 120 -20.98 0.27 8.22
C VAL A 120 -22.40 0.81 8.41
N SER A 121 -23.14 0.98 7.31
CA SER A 121 -24.50 1.54 7.31
C SER A 121 -25.61 0.46 7.34
N THR A 122 -25.28 -0.77 7.73
CA THR A 122 -26.23 -1.89 7.71
C THR A 122 -26.89 -2.10 9.07
N LEU A 123 -28.19 -1.75 9.18
CA LEU A 123 -29.03 -2.09 10.32
C LEU A 123 -29.81 -3.39 10.04
N TYR A 124 -29.51 -4.46 10.78
CA TYR A 124 -30.33 -5.67 10.75
C TYR A 124 -31.51 -5.52 11.72
N LEU A 125 -32.73 -5.30 11.20
CA LEU A 125 -33.94 -5.43 12.01
C LEU A 125 -34.34 -6.90 12.15
N PRO A 126 -34.72 -7.38 13.35
CA PRO A 126 -35.32 -8.70 13.47
C PRO A 126 -36.66 -8.73 12.72
N VAL A 127 -36.79 -9.64 11.76
CA VAL A 127 -38.08 -9.95 11.16
C VAL A 127 -38.87 -10.78 12.18
N VAL A 128 -39.76 -10.13 12.93
CA VAL A 128 -40.77 -10.84 13.72
C VAL A 128 -41.94 -11.15 12.79
N ALA A 129 -41.89 -12.30 12.12
CA ALA A 129 -43.06 -12.87 11.48
C ALA A 129 -43.99 -13.42 12.57
N ARG A 130 -45.23 -12.92 12.62
CA ARG A 130 -46.30 -13.42 13.49
C ARG A 130 -47.01 -14.60 12.85
#